data_AF-A0AAU0NYK6-F1
#
_entry.id   AF-A0AAU0NYK6-F1
#
_cell.length_a   1.000
_cell.length_b   1.000
_cell.length_c   1.000
_cell.angle_alpha   90.00
_cell.angle_beta   90.00
_cell.angle_gamma   90.00
#
_symmetry.space_group_name_H-M   'P 1'
#
loop_
_entity.id
_entity.type
_entity.pdbx_description
1 polymer ?
#
loop_
_entity_poly.entity_id
_entity_poly.type
_entity_poly.pdbx_seq_one_letter_code
_entity_poly.pdbx_strand_id
1 'polypeptide(L)'
;MKKTLILGLTALIALGSSASAYADNGYNVSRLSGNDRYKTSVNISESFNNGTIQTVILANGENFPDALSGSLLSKKYNAPIVLAGLTPSTSSDAFEYIKNHLSKSGTVYVLGGTSSISDDSINYIKQLGYNNVVRLGGQNRFDTSKVILNDIKVQKGTPVILANGFGFADALSASSIAAIKGYPILMTDSKILPAETKDLINDIQPSKLYVIGGSGVISDNVVAEAKDTAKSLSSDNVFRIAGNNRYDTSMNICKYFNLDSDTAVLASGENFPDALSGSALAIKSKAPVILTDGQDISSQKSYMSTKNFKNIILLGGAGSIDVVAEYRLKRASDISQQEKDFTKNLLIYCGNFYNSTESFATKFSQYGESIQKISANSNSSSIQDAENSLNQILGIFNNMTLSLNNYKQTLLSMENEVSSMSAPESLNCLKTDLVKNINSQIGNVDKFTSLVNNYSSLVNSLNNAIKAGDYQKMYGIVAQIKEANNELSKFNTQNAILNMNKLSQKIITIKGIMNF
;
A
#
# COMPACT_ATOMS: atom_id res chain seq x y z
N MET A 1 9.53 -32.67 -17.91
CA MET A 1 9.46 -31.70 -16.78
C MET A 1 9.19 -32.41 -15.44
N LYS A 2 10.00 -33.41 -15.05
CA LYS A 2 9.68 -34.36 -13.97
C LYS A 2 10.56 -34.25 -12.70
N LYS A 3 11.33 -33.17 -12.49
CA LYS A 3 12.28 -33.09 -11.35
C LYS A 3 12.33 -31.78 -10.57
N THR A 4 11.34 -30.90 -10.69
CA THR A 4 11.33 -29.62 -9.93
C THR A 4 10.28 -29.53 -8.82
N LEU A 5 9.52 -30.61 -8.54
CA LEU A 5 8.42 -30.57 -7.57
C LEU A 5 8.81 -30.87 -6.11
N ILE A 6 10.06 -31.25 -5.82
CA ILE A 6 10.51 -31.68 -4.48
C ILE A 6 11.69 -30.82 -4.00
N LEU A 7 11.54 -29.50 -4.01
CA LEU A 7 12.47 -28.58 -3.36
C LEU A 7 11.76 -27.53 -2.48
N GLY A 8 10.42 -27.56 -2.40
CA GLY A 8 9.64 -26.62 -1.58
C GLY A 8 9.25 -27.15 -0.19
N LEU A 9 9.39 -28.45 0.08
CA LEU A 9 8.78 -29.08 1.27
C LEU A 9 9.76 -29.32 2.44
N THR A 10 11.07 -29.22 2.23
CA THR A 10 12.08 -29.45 3.29
C THR A 10 12.49 -28.19 4.06
N ALA A 11 11.97 -27.01 3.70
CA ALA A 11 12.23 -25.77 4.44
C ALA A 11 11.19 -25.47 5.55
N LEU A 12 10.17 -26.32 5.72
CA LEU A 12 9.04 -26.03 6.62
C LEU A 12 9.21 -26.49 8.08
N ILE A 13 10.30 -27.17 8.46
CA ILE A 13 10.47 -27.74 9.83
C ILE A 13 11.85 -27.41 10.45
N ALA A 14 12.44 -26.27 10.11
CA ALA A 14 13.65 -25.81 10.81
C ALA A 14 13.74 -24.28 10.87
N LEU A 15 12.76 -23.65 11.49
CA LEU A 15 13.02 -22.40 12.20
C LEU A 15 12.82 -22.71 13.67
N GLY A 16 13.95 -23.01 14.32
CA GLY A 16 14.03 -23.10 15.76
C GLY A 16 13.36 -21.88 16.37
N SER A 17 12.42 -22.15 17.24
CA SER A 17 11.94 -21.24 18.24
C SER A 17 13.10 -20.84 19.13
N SER A 18 13.91 -19.87 18.68
CA SER A 18 14.48 -18.92 19.63
C SER A 18 13.31 -18.13 20.15
N ALA A 19 12.71 -18.65 21.23
CA ALA A 19 11.88 -17.88 22.13
C ALA A 19 12.74 -16.75 22.69
N SER A 20 12.87 -15.67 21.93
CA SER A 20 13.14 -14.37 22.53
C SER A 20 11.95 -14.13 23.44
N ALA A 21 12.18 -14.17 24.75
CA ALA A 21 11.21 -13.72 25.73
C ALA A 21 10.88 -12.26 25.40
N TYR A 22 9.79 -12.04 24.66
CA TYR A 22 9.31 -10.71 24.36
C TYR A 22 8.77 -10.14 25.66
N ALA A 23 9.50 -9.17 26.22
CA ALA A 23 8.99 -8.35 27.30
C ALA A 23 7.66 -7.72 26.88
N ASP A 24 6.69 -7.74 27.80
CA ASP A 24 5.29 -7.34 27.66
C ASP A 24 5.11 -5.82 27.53
N ASN A 25 5.73 -5.21 26.53
CA ASN A 25 5.65 -3.76 26.24
C ASN A 25 5.04 -3.52 24.85
N GLY A 26 3.84 -4.04 24.62
CA GLY A 26 3.07 -3.61 23.44
C GLY A 26 2.50 -2.20 23.64
N TYR A 27 1.99 -1.63 22.55
CA TYR A 27 1.39 -0.29 22.53
C TYR A 27 -0.14 -0.35 22.42
N ASN A 28 -0.81 0.75 22.78
CA ASN A 28 -2.16 1.04 22.33
C ASN A 28 -2.09 1.45 20.84
N VAL A 29 -2.41 0.53 19.94
CA VAL A 29 -2.29 0.73 18.49
C VAL A 29 -3.66 1.04 17.89
N SER A 30 -3.77 2.18 17.20
CA SER A 30 -4.93 2.50 16.37
C SER A 30 -4.50 2.66 14.92
N ARG A 31 -5.34 2.23 13.97
CA ARG A 31 -5.12 2.43 12.53
C ARG A 31 -6.21 3.35 11.98
N LEU A 32 -5.78 4.37 11.24
CA LEU A 32 -6.65 5.28 10.52
C LEU A 32 -6.46 5.06 9.01
N SER A 33 -7.45 4.46 8.38
CA SER A 33 -7.39 4.08 6.96
C SER A 33 -8.77 4.07 6.32
N GLY A 34 -8.82 4.26 5.01
CA GLY A 34 -9.99 4.04 4.16
C GLY A 34 -9.62 3.26 2.90
N ASN A 35 -10.60 3.09 2.01
CA ASN A 35 -10.39 2.35 0.75
C ASN A 35 -9.42 3.06 -0.21
N ASP A 36 -9.24 4.36 -0.05
CA ASP A 36 -8.28 5.17 -0.79
C ASP A 36 -7.69 6.29 0.09
N ARG A 37 -6.89 7.16 -0.52
CA ARG A 37 -6.23 8.30 0.15
C ARG A 37 -7.20 9.37 0.65
N TYR A 38 -8.33 9.56 -0.03
CA TYR A 38 -9.32 10.58 0.31
C TYR A 38 -10.12 10.14 1.52
N LYS A 39 -10.59 8.88 1.51
CA LYS A 39 -11.26 8.31 2.68
C LYS A 39 -10.33 8.15 3.88
N THR A 40 -9.07 7.78 3.65
CA THR A 40 -8.04 7.78 4.70
C THR A 40 -7.88 9.17 5.30
N SER A 41 -7.78 10.21 4.48
CA SER A 41 -7.68 11.59 4.94
C SER A 41 -8.89 12.05 5.75
N VAL A 42 -10.11 11.67 5.35
CA VAL A 42 -11.32 11.95 6.14
C VAL A 42 -11.27 11.22 7.48
N ASN A 43 -10.92 9.93 7.52
CA ASN A 43 -10.84 9.18 8.78
C ASN A 43 -9.77 9.75 9.74
N ILE A 44 -8.67 10.28 9.20
CA ILE A 44 -7.67 11.04 9.95
C ILE A 44 -8.29 12.35 10.50
N SER A 45 -9.07 13.04 9.68
CA SER A 45 -9.68 14.32 10.04
C SER A 45 -10.80 14.15 11.09
N GLU A 46 -11.58 13.07 11.03
CA GLU A 46 -12.54 12.68 12.08
C GLU A 46 -11.82 12.42 13.41
N SER A 47 -10.67 11.76 13.37
CA SER A 47 -9.84 11.53 14.57
C SER A 47 -9.19 12.82 15.09
N PHE A 48 -8.93 13.80 14.21
CA PHE A 48 -8.46 15.12 14.60
C PHE A 48 -9.55 15.94 15.32
N ASN A 49 -10.77 15.94 14.77
CA ASN A 49 -11.97 16.50 15.36
C ASN A 49 -13.21 15.98 14.61
N ASN A 50 -14.16 15.40 15.35
CA ASN A 50 -15.45 14.91 14.84
C ASN A 50 -16.64 15.81 15.23
N GLY A 51 -16.36 16.99 15.78
CA GLY A 51 -17.34 18.03 16.08
C GLY A 51 -17.13 19.28 15.21
N THR A 52 -17.88 20.35 15.52
CA THR A 52 -17.83 21.58 14.73
C THR A 52 -16.46 22.27 14.81
N ILE A 53 -15.88 22.59 13.65
CA ILE A 53 -14.62 23.31 13.48
C ILE A 53 -14.82 24.64 12.76
N GLN A 54 -13.87 25.56 12.93
CA GLN A 54 -13.88 26.88 12.29
C GLN A 54 -13.00 26.94 11.04
N THR A 55 -12.13 25.96 10.83
CA THR A 55 -11.18 25.99 9.71
C THR A 55 -10.92 24.58 9.19
N VAL A 56 -10.92 24.44 7.87
CA VAL A 56 -10.45 23.24 7.15
C VAL A 56 -9.35 23.68 6.18
N ILE A 57 -8.26 22.91 6.11
CA ILE A 57 -7.22 23.10 5.09
C ILE A 57 -7.41 22.02 4.04
N LEU A 58 -7.67 22.42 2.81
CA LEU A 58 -7.87 21.55 1.67
C LEU A 58 -6.59 21.49 0.83
N ALA A 59 -6.09 20.27 0.60
CA ALA A 59 -4.86 20.01 -0.17
C ALA A 59 -5.10 18.97 -1.26
N ASN A 60 -4.32 19.03 -2.34
CA ASN A 60 -4.42 18.06 -3.42
C ASN A 60 -3.87 16.68 -2.96
N GLY A 61 -4.67 15.63 -3.11
CA GLY A 61 -4.30 14.26 -2.72
C GLY A 61 -3.38 13.52 -3.71
N GLU A 62 -3.19 14.04 -4.91
CA GLU A 62 -2.41 13.46 -6.02
C GLU A 62 -1.07 14.16 -6.24
N ASN A 63 -0.92 15.41 -5.80
CA ASN A 63 0.30 16.22 -5.93
C ASN A 63 0.63 16.98 -4.63
N PHE A 64 1.68 16.55 -3.94
CA PHE A 64 2.08 17.03 -2.61
C PHE A 64 2.72 18.43 -2.48
N PRO A 65 3.43 19.01 -3.46
CA PRO A 65 4.36 20.13 -3.19
C PRO A 65 3.70 21.37 -2.60
N ASP A 66 2.50 21.71 -3.06
CA ASP A 66 1.75 22.88 -2.59
C ASP A 66 1.35 22.78 -1.10
N ALA A 67 1.29 21.57 -0.56
CA ALA A 67 0.82 21.31 0.79
C ALA A 67 1.97 21.13 1.81
N LEU A 68 3.23 21.08 1.39
CA LEU A 68 4.37 20.81 2.29
C LEU A 68 4.55 21.86 3.39
N SER A 69 4.18 23.12 3.13
CA SER A 69 4.19 24.19 4.15
C SER A 69 2.86 24.30 4.93
N GLY A 70 1.87 23.44 4.63
CA GLY A 70 0.54 23.47 5.23
C GLY A 70 0.48 23.02 6.69
N SER A 71 1.50 22.30 7.19
CA SER A 71 1.54 21.83 8.58
C SER A 71 1.55 22.99 9.60
N LEU A 72 2.26 24.08 9.30
CA LEU A 72 2.29 25.26 10.16
C LEU A 72 0.95 26.02 10.12
N LEU A 73 0.26 26.00 8.98
CA LEU A 73 -1.10 26.54 8.84
C LEU A 73 -2.10 25.74 9.70
N SER A 74 -1.99 24.41 9.69
CA SER A 74 -2.77 23.51 10.54
C SER A 74 -2.56 23.80 12.01
N LYS A 75 -1.30 24.03 12.44
CA LYS A 75 -0.98 24.45 13.81
C LYS A 75 -1.61 25.80 14.16
N LYS A 76 -1.47 26.81 13.28
CA LYS A 76 -1.96 28.18 13.53
C LYS A 76 -3.46 28.22 13.76
N TYR A 77 -4.22 27.50 12.92
CA TYR A 77 -5.69 27.52 12.97
C TYR A 77 -6.31 26.32 13.70
N ASN A 78 -5.50 25.41 14.26
CA ASN A 78 -5.97 24.16 14.87
C ASN A 78 -6.94 23.40 13.95
N ALA A 79 -6.52 23.21 12.70
CA ALA A 79 -7.35 22.72 11.60
C ALA A 79 -6.83 21.41 11.01
N PRO A 80 -7.70 20.48 10.59
CA PRO A 80 -7.30 19.29 9.84
C PRO A 80 -6.82 19.66 8.43
N ILE A 81 -5.95 18.81 7.86
CA ILE A 81 -5.58 18.82 6.45
C ILE A 81 -6.37 17.71 5.77
N VAL A 82 -7.34 18.09 4.93
CA VAL A 82 -8.24 17.20 4.21
C VAL A 82 -7.82 17.15 2.75
N LEU A 83 -7.70 15.94 2.19
CA LEU A 83 -7.29 15.75 0.80
C LEU A 83 -8.48 15.78 -0.15
N ALA A 84 -8.32 16.49 -1.26
CA ALA A 84 -9.26 16.55 -2.38
C ALA A 84 -8.53 16.26 -3.70
N GLY A 85 -9.28 15.80 -4.71
CA GLY A 85 -8.79 15.75 -6.08
C GLY A 85 -8.89 17.12 -6.77
N LEU A 86 -8.62 17.15 -8.07
CA LEU A 86 -8.67 18.39 -8.86
C LEU A 86 -10.08 18.99 -8.91
N THR A 87 -11.10 18.15 -9.03
CA THR A 87 -12.48 18.55 -9.34
C THR A 87 -13.47 18.11 -8.25
N PRO A 88 -14.72 18.60 -8.26
CA PRO A 88 -15.74 18.14 -7.31
C PRO A 88 -16.01 16.64 -7.33
N SER A 89 -16.02 16.01 -8.51
CA SER A 89 -16.30 14.57 -8.63
C SER A 89 -15.24 13.69 -7.97
N THR A 90 -14.01 14.19 -7.85
CA THR A 90 -12.88 13.52 -7.19
C THR A 90 -12.68 13.97 -5.74
N SER A 91 -13.62 14.74 -5.17
CA SER A 91 -13.47 15.40 -3.86
C SER A 91 -14.67 15.18 -2.93
N SER A 92 -15.52 14.19 -3.23
CA SER A 92 -16.77 13.95 -2.50
C SER A 92 -16.54 13.76 -1.00
N ASP A 93 -15.56 12.93 -0.62
CA ASP A 93 -15.20 12.67 0.78
C ASP A 93 -14.82 13.96 1.53
N ALA A 94 -13.98 14.80 0.93
CA ALA A 94 -13.55 16.05 1.54
C ALA A 94 -14.70 17.04 1.73
N PHE A 95 -15.58 17.13 0.73
CA PHE A 95 -16.72 18.05 0.77
C PHE A 95 -17.80 17.58 1.73
N GLU A 96 -17.98 16.27 1.89
CA GLU A 96 -18.82 15.70 2.93
C GLU A 96 -18.28 16.03 4.33
N TYR A 97 -16.97 15.89 4.56
CA TYR A 97 -16.34 16.30 5.82
C TYR A 97 -16.56 17.80 6.12
N ILE A 98 -16.36 18.67 5.12
CA ILE A 98 -16.63 20.11 5.25
C ILE A 98 -18.11 20.36 5.61
N LYS A 99 -19.04 19.69 4.92
CA LYS A 99 -20.48 19.85 5.16
C LYS A 99 -20.87 19.44 6.59
N ASN A 100 -20.27 18.37 7.11
CA ASN A 100 -20.63 17.79 8.39
C ASN A 100 -19.99 18.52 9.57
N HIS A 101 -18.77 19.07 9.40
CA HIS A 101 -17.98 19.58 10.53
C HIS A 101 -17.65 21.07 10.46
N LEU A 102 -17.60 21.69 9.28
CA LEU A 102 -17.27 23.12 9.21
C LEU A 102 -18.49 23.97 9.59
N SER A 103 -18.28 24.93 10.51
CA SER A 103 -19.24 26.00 10.79
C SER A 103 -19.56 26.79 9.52
N LYS A 104 -20.80 27.27 9.34
CA LYS A 104 -21.18 28.10 8.18
C LYS A 104 -20.41 29.42 8.09
N SER A 105 -19.92 29.94 9.23
CA SER A 105 -19.01 31.09 9.28
C SER A 105 -17.52 30.71 9.16
N GLY A 106 -17.21 29.42 9.16
CA GLY A 106 -15.85 28.89 9.11
C GLY A 106 -15.17 29.13 7.77
N THR A 107 -13.85 28.94 7.75
CA THR A 107 -12.99 29.22 6.59
C THR A 107 -12.43 27.92 5.99
N VAL A 108 -12.43 27.81 4.67
CA VAL A 108 -11.68 26.78 3.94
C VAL A 108 -10.44 27.41 3.32
N TYR A 109 -9.26 26.98 3.74
CA TYR A 109 -8.00 27.34 3.08
C TYR A 109 -7.66 26.29 2.02
N VAL A 110 -7.54 26.71 0.76
CA VAL A 110 -7.20 25.83 -0.36
C VAL A 110 -5.74 26.02 -0.70
N LEU A 111 -4.92 24.98 -0.56
CA LEU A 111 -3.49 25.04 -0.87
C LEU A 111 -3.24 24.71 -2.35
N GLY A 112 -2.54 25.61 -3.03
CA GLY A 112 -2.18 25.47 -4.44
C GLY A 112 -3.09 26.22 -5.42
N GLY A 113 -2.62 26.27 -6.66
CA GLY A 113 -3.29 26.94 -7.78
C GLY A 113 -4.52 26.17 -8.29
N THR A 114 -5.13 26.71 -9.34
CA THR A 114 -6.33 26.13 -9.99
C THR A 114 -6.06 24.77 -10.65
N SER A 115 -4.81 24.49 -11.03
CA SER A 115 -4.35 23.18 -11.51
C SER A 115 -4.20 22.13 -10.42
N SER A 116 -4.20 22.54 -9.14
CA SER A 116 -4.16 21.64 -7.99
C SER A 116 -5.58 21.37 -7.48
N ILE A 117 -6.37 22.40 -7.25
CA ILE A 117 -7.80 22.29 -6.90
C ILE A 117 -8.54 23.35 -7.71
N SER A 118 -9.46 22.93 -8.57
CA SER A 118 -10.11 23.82 -9.55
C SER A 118 -11.00 24.88 -8.90
N ASP A 119 -11.34 25.92 -9.67
CA ASP A 119 -12.32 26.91 -9.21
C ASP A 119 -13.74 26.32 -9.12
N ASP A 120 -14.05 25.27 -9.87
CA ASP A 120 -15.30 24.52 -9.72
C ASP A 120 -15.43 23.90 -8.33
N SER A 121 -14.33 23.40 -7.76
CA SER A 121 -14.28 22.90 -6.38
C SER A 121 -14.57 24.01 -5.37
N ILE A 122 -14.03 25.22 -5.57
CA ILE A 122 -14.33 26.38 -4.73
C ILE A 122 -15.79 26.82 -4.87
N ASN A 123 -16.30 26.87 -6.10
CA ASN A 123 -17.68 27.23 -6.38
C ASN A 123 -18.66 26.24 -5.75
N TYR A 124 -18.35 24.94 -5.80
CA TYR A 124 -19.12 23.90 -5.13
C TYR A 124 -19.16 24.09 -3.61
N ILE A 125 -18.01 24.37 -2.97
CA ILE A 125 -17.96 24.66 -1.52
C ILE A 125 -18.83 25.89 -1.17
N LYS A 126 -18.80 26.95 -1.99
CA LYS A 126 -19.66 28.12 -1.82
C LYS A 126 -21.15 27.79 -1.97
N GLN A 127 -21.52 26.95 -2.93
CA GLN A 127 -22.90 26.47 -3.11
C GLN A 127 -23.40 25.65 -1.91
N LEU A 128 -22.51 24.98 -1.17
CA LEU A 128 -22.85 24.34 0.11
C LEU A 128 -23.08 25.34 1.26
N GLY A 129 -22.92 26.65 1.01
CA GLY A 129 -23.15 27.73 1.97
C GLY A 129 -21.90 28.17 2.74
N TYR A 130 -20.69 27.83 2.28
CA TYR A 130 -19.42 28.24 2.89
C TYR A 130 -18.78 29.37 2.08
N ASN A 131 -19.00 30.61 2.51
CA ASN A 131 -18.59 31.79 1.73
C ASN A 131 -17.11 32.17 1.92
N ASN A 132 -16.50 31.76 3.04
CA ASN A 132 -15.11 32.09 3.36
C ASN A 132 -14.16 31.01 2.81
N VAL A 133 -13.82 31.11 1.52
CA VAL A 133 -12.83 30.22 0.88
C VAL A 133 -11.62 31.04 0.45
N VAL A 134 -10.45 30.72 1.01
CA VAL A 134 -9.18 31.44 0.78
C VAL A 134 -8.22 30.52 0.03
N ARG A 135 -7.85 30.89 -1.19
CA ARG A 135 -6.82 30.17 -1.96
C ARG A 135 -5.44 30.71 -1.61
N LEU A 136 -4.53 29.82 -1.20
CA LEU A 136 -3.12 30.07 -0.97
C LEU A 136 -2.31 29.29 -2.01
N GLY A 137 -2.16 29.85 -3.21
CA GLY A 137 -1.47 29.22 -4.33
C GLY A 137 -0.65 30.22 -5.13
N GLY A 138 0.54 29.81 -5.54
CA GLY A 138 1.46 30.60 -6.38
C GLY A 138 1.64 30.00 -7.77
N GLN A 139 2.58 30.56 -8.54
CA GLN A 139 2.92 30.09 -9.89
C GLN A 139 3.65 28.74 -9.89
N ASN A 140 4.32 28.42 -8.79
CA ASN A 140 5.06 27.19 -8.59
C ASN A 140 5.04 26.81 -7.10
N ARG A 141 5.60 25.64 -6.75
CA ARG A 141 5.61 25.13 -5.36
C ARG A 141 6.32 26.06 -4.35
N PHE A 142 7.37 26.76 -4.78
CA PHE A 142 8.14 27.67 -3.93
C PHE A 142 7.35 28.97 -3.69
N ASP A 143 6.68 29.48 -4.72
CA ASP A 143 5.77 30.63 -4.60
C ASP A 143 4.54 30.28 -3.75
N THR A 144 3.93 29.11 -3.93
CA THR A 144 2.86 28.62 -3.04
C THR A 144 3.32 28.58 -1.58
N SER A 145 4.53 28.07 -1.31
CA SER A 145 5.12 28.07 0.03
C SER A 145 5.24 29.48 0.61
N LYS A 146 5.75 30.42 -0.19
CA LYS A 146 5.87 31.83 0.20
C LYS A 146 4.52 32.46 0.51
N VAL A 147 3.51 32.22 -0.31
CA VAL A 147 2.12 32.69 -0.07
C VAL A 147 1.58 32.16 1.26
N ILE A 148 1.74 30.86 1.53
CA ILE A 148 1.29 30.24 2.79
C ILE A 148 2.01 30.85 3.99
N LEU A 149 3.33 31.00 3.93
CA LEU A 149 4.13 31.50 5.05
C LEU A 149 3.91 32.99 5.31
N ASN A 150 3.63 33.78 4.27
CA ASN A 150 3.24 35.17 4.39
C ASN A 150 1.85 35.33 5.05
N ASP A 151 0.88 34.45 4.73
CA ASP A 151 -0.41 34.41 5.45
C ASP A 151 -0.21 34.07 6.94
N ILE A 152 0.72 33.16 7.23
CA ILE A 152 1.06 32.78 8.61
C ILE A 152 1.67 33.96 9.37
N LYS A 153 2.37 34.87 8.70
CA LYS A 153 3.11 36.01 9.29
C LYS A 153 4.19 35.53 10.25
N VAL A 154 5.09 34.68 9.74
CA VAL A 154 6.24 34.16 10.52
C VAL A 154 7.04 35.33 11.08
N GLN A 155 7.40 35.26 12.36
CA GLN A 155 8.13 36.31 13.04
C GLN A 155 9.61 36.31 12.65
N LYS A 156 10.22 37.50 12.70
CA LYS A 156 11.66 37.63 12.51
C LYS A 156 12.43 36.86 13.60
N GLY A 157 13.51 36.20 13.24
CA GLY A 157 14.33 35.37 14.14
C GLY A 157 13.82 33.94 14.31
N THR A 158 12.62 33.58 13.82
CA THR A 158 12.09 32.21 13.93
C THR A 158 13.04 31.22 13.25
N PRO A 159 13.46 30.13 13.93
CA PRO A 159 14.21 29.04 13.30
C PRO A 159 13.47 28.45 12.11
N VAL A 160 14.19 28.12 11.04
CA VAL A 160 13.60 27.57 9.81
C VAL A 160 14.11 26.16 9.54
N ILE A 161 13.29 25.38 8.86
CA ILE A 161 13.69 24.10 8.28
C ILE A 161 13.81 24.28 6.76
N LEU A 162 14.90 23.81 6.17
CA LEU A 162 15.10 23.77 4.72
C LEU A 162 15.04 22.32 4.25
N ALA A 163 14.13 22.04 3.33
CA ALA A 163 13.91 20.71 2.76
C ALA A 163 13.81 20.77 1.23
N ASN A 164 14.10 19.67 0.55
CA ASN A 164 13.97 19.59 -0.90
C ASN A 164 12.49 19.60 -1.31
N GLY A 165 12.11 20.50 -2.23
CA GLY A 165 10.73 20.66 -2.68
C GLY A 165 10.24 19.61 -3.68
N PHE A 166 11.12 18.75 -4.19
CA PHE A 166 10.83 17.68 -5.15
C PHE A 166 10.76 16.29 -4.53
N GLY A 167 11.27 16.12 -3.30
CA GLY A 167 11.13 14.90 -2.50
C GLY A 167 10.27 15.13 -1.26
N PHE A 168 9.24 14.32 -1.05
CA PHE A 168 8.30 14.52 0.06
C PHE A 168 8.82 14.01 1.42
N ALA A 169 9.62 12.94 1.43
CA ALA A 169 9.81 12.14 2.65
C ALA A 169 10.54 12.90 3.77
N ASP A 170 11.57 13.66 3.41
CA ASP A 170 12.35 14.47 4.36
C ASP A 170 11.49 15.60 4.96
N ALA A 171 10.75 16.33 4.11
CA ALA A 171 9.85 17.40 4.55
C ALA A 171 8.70 16.86 5.43
N LEU A 172 8.08 15.75 5.04
CA LEU A 172 6.99 15.13 5.81
C LEU A 172 7.47 14.58 7.15
N SER A 173 8.67 13.99 7.21
CA SER A 173 9.27 13.53 8.47
C SER A 173 9.53 14.68 9.45
N ALA A 174 9.82 15.88 8.96
CA ALA A 174 9.99 17.07 9.79
C ALA A 174 8.66 17.78 10.10
N SER A 175 7.60 17.56 9.31
CA SER A 175 6.38 18.37 9.27
C SER A 175 5.72 18.62 10.64
N SER A 176 5.45 17.58 11.41
CA SER A 176 4.76 17.71 12.70
C SER A 176 5.66 18.36 13.74
N ILE A 177 6.93 17.96 13.79
CA ILE A 177 7.93 18.51 14.72
C ILE A 177 8.14 20.00 14.44
N ALA A 178 8.29 20.38 13.17
CA ALA A 178 8.45 21.75 12.73
C ALA A 178 7.27 22.61 13.20
N ALA A 179 6.05 22.17 12.91
CA ALA A 179 4.84 22.89 13.29
C ALA A 179 4.64 22.95 14.81
N ILE A 180 4.94 21.88 15.56
CA ILE A 180 4.91 21.89 17.04
C ILE A 180 5.88 22.92 17.62
N LYS A 181 7.07 23.06 17.02
CA LYS A 181 8.09 24.04 17.42
C LYS A 181 7.83 25.45 16.87
N GLY A 182 6.90 25.61 15.93
CA GLY A 182 6.62 26.86 15.23
C GLY A 182 7.64 27.21 14.14
N TYR A 183 8.38 26.23 13.63
CA TYR A 183 9.41 26.43 12.61
C TYR A 183 8.80 26.23 11.21
N PRO A 184 8.85 27.24 10.32
CA PRO A 184 8.39 27.07 8.95
C PRO A 184 9.32 26.12 8.18
N ILE A 185 8.72 25.32 7.30
CA ILE A 185 9.45 24.53 6.30
C ILE A 185 9.53 25.35 5.03
N LEU A 186 10.76 25.68 4.65
CA LEU A 186 11.14 26.33 3.41
C LEU A 186 11.59 25.26 2.41
N MET A 187 11.16 25.41 1.16
CA MET A 187 11.49 24.47 0.09
C MET A 187 12.67 24.96 -0.76
N THR A 188 13.50 24.03 -1.24
CA THR A 188 14.60 24.33 -2.17
C THR A 188 14.72 23.27 -3.25
N ASP A 189 15.45 23.57 -4.33
CA ASP A 189 16.04 22.55 -5.19
C ASP A 189 17.29 21.95 -4.50
N SER A 190 17.73 20.79 -5.00
CA SER A 190 19.02 20.17 -4.68
C SER A 190 20.24 21.06 -4.92
N LYS A 191 20.23 21.88 -5.98
CA LYS A 191 21.41 22.65 -6.42
C LYS A 191 21.19 24.16 -6.48
N ILE A 192 19.96 24.61 -6.39
CA ILE A 192 19.58 26.02 -6.56
C ILE A 192 18.67 26.42 -5.39
N LEU A 193 18.99 27.53 -4.72
CA LEU A 193 18.07 28.15 -3.78
C LEU A 193 17.12 29.08 -4.54
N PRO A 194 15.80 28.77 -4.63
CA PRO A 194 14.84 29.60 -5.37
C PRO A 194 14.75 31.02 -4.82
N ALA A 195 14.40 31.97 -5.68
CA ALA A 195 14.29 33.39 -5.29
C ALA A 195 13.23 33.58 -4.19
N GLU A 196 12.10 32.90 -4.31
CA GLU A 196 11.02 32.92 -3.34
C GLU A 196 11.48 32.44 -1.96
N THR A 197 12.35 31.43 -1.94
CA THR A 197 12.96 30.91 -0.70
C THR A 197 13.98 31.88 -0.13
N LYS A 198 14.79 32.53 -0.97
CA LYS A 198 15.71 33.60 -0.52
C LYS A 198 14.95 34.75 0.13
N ASP A 199 13.86 35.18 -0.47
CA ASP A 199 13.02 36.25 0.07
C ASP A 199 12.51 35.89 1.47
N LEU A 200 11.98 34.68 1.64
CA LEU A 200 11.53 34.19 2.96
C LEU A 200 12.66 34.18 3.99
N ILE A 201 13.85 33.69 3.61
CA ILE A 201 15.02 33.69 4.51
C ILE A 201 15.42 35.13 4.86
N ASN A 202 15.42 36.04 3.90
CA ASN A 202 15.77 37.42 4.10
C ASN A 202 14.76 38.17 4.99
N ASP A 203 13.46 37.87 4.87
CA ASP A 203 12.41 38.48 5.68
C ASP A 203 12.40 37.91 7.11
N ILE A 204 12.52 36.59 7.24
CA ILE A 204 12.51 35.90 8.53
C ILE A 204 13.81 36.17 9.30
N GLN A 205 14.97 36.30 8.64
CA GLN A 205 16.29 36.38 9.30
C GLN A 205 16.41 35.31 10.42
N PRO A 206 16.41 34.02 10.06
CA PRO A 206 16.28 32.94 11.03
C PRO A 206 17.45 32.90 12.01
N SER A 207 17.17 32.58 13.27
CA SER A 207 18.21 32.37 14.29
C SER A 207 18.90 31.00 14.17
N LYS A 208 18.24 30.02 13.54
CA LYS A 208 18.79 28.70 13.23
C LYS A 208 18.24 28.18 11.91
N LEU A 209 19.07 27.43 11.20
CA LEU A 209 18.73 26.75 9.95
C LEU A 209 18.93 25.25 10.12
N TYR A 210 17.84 24.49 10.02
CA TYR A 210 17.88 23.03 10.01
C TYR A 210 17.74 22.53 8.57
N VAL A 211 18.79 21.94 8.02
CA VAL A 211 18.79 21.34 6.69
C VAL A 211 18.42 19.86 6.83
N ILE A 212 17.29 19.46 6.26
CA ILE A 212 16.81 18.07 6.34
C ILE A 212 17.09 17.37 5.02
N GLY A 213 17.93 16.34 5.08
CA GLY A 213 18.43 15.61 3.92
C GLY A 213 19.94 15.73 3.75
N GLY A 214 20.54 14.70 3.14
CA GLY A 214 21.97 14.64 2.87
C GLY A 214 22.44 15.64 1.82
N SER A 215 23.75 15.77 1.61
CA SER A 215 24.33 16.68 0.61
C SER A 215 23.93 16.33 -0.83
N GLY A 216 23.58 15.07 -1.10
CA GLY A 216 23.00 14.64 -2.39
C GLY A 216 21.57 15.10 -2.63
N VAL A 217 20.82 15.47 -1.57
CA VAL A 217 19.43 15.95 -1.64
C VAL A 217 19.37 17.48 -1.58
N ILE A 218 20.26 18.11 -0.80
CA ILE A 218 20.46 19.55 -0.70
C ILE A 218 21.96 19.81 -0.63
N SER A 219 22.55 20.29 -1.72
CA SER A 219 23.98 20.54 -1.84
C SER A 219 24.49 21.58 -0.83
N ASP A 220 25.78 21.50 -0.49
CA ASP A 220 26.40 22.45 0.44
C ASP A 220 26.42 23.88 -0.13
N ASN A 221 26.40 24.04 -1.45
CA ASN A 221 26.27 25.35 -2.11
C ASN A 221 24.92 26.02 -1.78
N VAL A 222 23.82 25.27 -1.82
CA VAL A 222 22.49 25.79 -1.43
C VAL A 222 22.49 26.20 0.04
N VAL A 223 23.15 25.43 0.91
CA VAL A 223 23.26 25.75 2.34
C VAL A 223 24.09 27.01 2.58
N ALA A 224 25.20 27.16 1.85
CA ALA A 224 26.02 28.38 1.90
C ALA A 224 25.22 29.61 1.44
N GLU A 225 24.48 29.49 0.34
CA GLU A 225 23.65 30.57 -0.19
C GLU A 225 22.50 30.96 0.76
N ALA A 226 21.87 29.97 1.40
CA ALA A 226 20.84 30.21 2.43
C ALA A 226 21.43 30.96 3.65
N LYS A 227 22.64 30.58 4.06
CA LYS A 227 23.36 31.25 5.14
C LYS A 227 23.73 32.69 4.78
N ASP A 228 24.26 32.92 3.59
CA ASP A 228 24.64 34.27 3.13
C ASP A 228 23.43 35.20 3.01
N THR A 229 22.26 34.64 2.67
CA THR A 229 20.98 35.37 2.64
C THR A 229 20.50 35.76 4.06
N ALA A 230 20.71 34.87 5.04
CA ALA A 230 20.37 35.09 6.44
C ALA A 230 21.50 35.83 7.18
N LYS A 231 21.61 37.15 7.01
CA LYS A 231 22.68 37.97 7.61
C LYS A 231 22.84 37.83 9.13
N SER A 232 21.77 37.46 9.85
CA SER A 232 21.82 37.21 11.30
C SER A 232 22.27 35.80 11.70
N LEU A 233 22.44 34.87 10.76
CA LEU A 233 22.68 33.46 11.01
C LEU A 233 24.17 33.14 11.08
N SER A 234 24.65 32.72 12.25
CA SER A 234 26.03 32.23 12.40
C SER A 234 26.20 30.80 11.89
N SER A 235 27.43 30.43 11.50
CA SER A 235 27.76 29.06 11.07
C SER A 235 27.35 28.00 12.09
N ASP A 236 27.54 28.29 13.39
CA ASP A 236 27.25 27.37 14.49
C ASP A 236 25.75 27.10 14.68
N ASN A 237 24.90 27.84 13.97
CA ASN A 237 23.44 27.70 14.00
C ASN A 237 22.87 27.05 12.73
N VAL A 238 23.73 26.43 11.90
CA VAL A 238 23.34 25.63 10.74
C VAL A 238 23.53 24.14 11.06
N PHE A 239 22.44 23.37 11.05
CA PHE A 239 22.44 21.96 11.42
C PHE A 239 21.92 21.11 10.26
N ARG A 240 22.70 20.15 9.80
CA ARG A 240 22.23 19.15 8.83
C ARG A 240 21.80 17.88 9.55
N ILE A 241 20.58 17.43 9.30
CA ILE A 241 20.02 16.18 9.84
C ILE A 241 19.65 15.29 8.66
N ALA A 242 20.31 14.14 8.55
CA ALA A 242 20.16 13.21 7.44
C ALA A 242 20.47 11.77 7.86
N GLY A 243 19.99 10.80 7.09
CA GLY A 243 20.35 9.39 7.17
C GLY A 243 20.66 8.80 5.79
N ASN A 244 20.93 7.49 5.72
CA ASN A 244 21.26 6.82 4.46
C ASN A 244 20.04 6.65 3.55
N ASN A 245 18.85 6.64 4.14
CA ASN A 245 17.57 6.57 3.45
C ASN A 245 16.52 7.42 4.19
N ARG A 246 15.31 7.49 3.64
CA ARG A 246 14.20 8.30 4.18
C ARG A 246 13.78 7.91 5.60
N TYR A 247 13.91 6.63 5.97
CA TYR A 247 13.55 6.14 7.29
C TYR A 247 14.64 6.53 8.31
N ASP A 248 15.91 6.40 7.95
CA ASP A 248 17.03 6.83 8.77
C ASP A 248 16.98 8.35 9.01
N THR A 249 16.70 9.15 7.98
CA THR A 249 16.47 10.59 8.13
C THR A 249 15.32 10.86 9.09
N SER A 250 14.17 10.19 8.92
CA SER A 250 13.01 10.31 9.82
C SER A 250 13.38 10.00 11.28
N MET A 251 14.13 8.92 11.52
CA MET A 251 14.60 8.56 12.86
C MET A 251 15.58 9.58 13.43
N ASN A 252 16.49 10.12 12.62
CA ASN A 252 17.47 11.11 13.06
C ASN A 252 16.81 12.45 13.41
N ILE A 253 15.78 12.87 12.68
CA ILE A 253 14.94 14.03 13.04
C ILE A 253 14.29 13.80 14.41
N CYS A 254 13.66 12.63 14.61
CA CYS A 254 13.01 12.29 15.87
C CYS A 254 13.99 12.31 17.05
N LYS A 255 15.18 11.71 16.89
CA LYS A 255 16.24 11.69 17.91
C LYS A 255 16.79 13.08 18.21
N TYR A 256 16.99 13.91 17.18
CA TYR A 256 17.56 15.25 17.33
C TYR A 256 16.62 16.20 18.09
N PHE A 257 15.36 16.29 17.64
CA PHE A 257 14.39 17.20 18.27
C PHE A 257 13.80 16.66 19.55
N ASN A 258 13.81 15.33 19.72
CA ASN A 258 13.44 14.62 20.93
C ASN A 258 12.16 15.17 21.59
N LEU A 259 11.04 15.11 20.85
CA LEU A 259 9.77 15.57 21.38
C LEU A 259 9.39 14.78 22.63
N ASP A 260 8.95 15.52 23.66
CA ASP A 260 8.31 14.95 24.83
C ASP A 260 6.86 14.62 24.49
N SER A 261 6.60 13.34 24.25
CA SER A 261 5.30 12.81 23.85
C SER A 261 5.19 11.35 24.30
N ASP A 262 3.97 10.90 24.56
CA ASP A 262 3.65 9.49 24.76
C ASP A 262 3.11 8.82 23.49
N THR A 263 3.02 9.58 22.39
CA THR A 263 2.34 9.18 21.17
C THR A 263 3.30 9.27 19.97
N ALA A 264 3.26 8.27 19.09
CA ALA A 264 3.87 8.34 17.77
C ALA A 264 2.84 8.10 16.66
N VAL A 265 3.05 8.79 15.55
CA VAL A 265 2.25 8.61 14.33
C VAL A 265 3.15 7.95 13.28
N LEU A 266 2.81 6.75 12.85
CA LEU A 266 3.55 6.00 11.84
C LEU A 266 2.85 6.14 10.49
N ALA A 267 3.62 6.41 9.45
CA ALA A 267 3.15 6.46 8.08
C ALA A 267 4.12 5.76 7.13
N SER A 268 3.60 5.29 5.99
CA SER A 268 4.48 4.79 4.92
C SER A 268 5.36 5.91 4.40
N GLY A 269 6.65 5.61 4.23
CA GLY A 269 7.57 6.49 3.50
C GLY A 269 7.52 6.29 1.99
N GLU A 270 6.81 5.28 1.47
CA GLU A 270 6.73 4.98 0.04
C GLU A 270 5.79 5.92 -0.72
N ASN A 271 4.82 6.52 -0.03
CA ASN A 271 3.87 7.47 -0.59
C ASN A 271 3.54 8.58 0.41
N PHE A 272 2.99 9.70 -0.06
CA PHE A 272 2.83 10.92 0.73
C PHE A 272 1.44 11.20 1.36
N PRO A 273 0.28 10.78 0.78
CA PRO A 273 -1.02 11.32 1.16
C PRO A 273 -1.36 11.13 2.65
N ASP A 274 -1.11 9.91 3.15
CA ASP A 274 -1.44 9.52 4.53
C ASP A 274 -0.63 10.36 5.53
N ALA A 275 0.68 10.50 5.31
CA ALA A 275 1.56 11.30 6.14
C ALA A 275 1.25 12.81 6.07
N LEU A 276 0.87 13.32 4.90
CA LEU A 276 0.50 14.72 4.71
C LEU A 276 -0.75 15.07 5.54
N SER A 277 -1.85 14.32 5.36
CA SER A 277 -3.08 14.54 6.13
C SER A 277 -2.86 14.28 7.63
N GLY A 278 -2.14 13.20 7.94
CA GLY A 278 -1.82 12.80 9.31
C GLY A 278 -0.87 13.71 10.06
N SER A 279 -0.13 14.58 9.36
CA SER A 279 0.71 15.59 10.01
C SER A 279 -0.10 16.51 10.93
N ALA A 280 -1.33 16.87 10.53
CA ALA A 280 -2.26 17.66 11.36
C ALA A 280 -2.62 16.93 12.66
N LEU A 281 -2.94 15.63 12.56
CA LEU A 281 -3.25 14.79 13.73
C LEU A 281 -2.02 14.64 14.64
N ALA A 282 -0.83 14.41 14.06
CA ALA A 282 0.41 14.34 14.80
C ALA A 282 0.70 15.64 15.56
N ILE A 283 0.47 16.81 14.95
CA ILE A 283 0.60 18.12 15.61
C ILE A 283 -0.35 18.24 16.80
N LYS A 284 -1.61 17.82 16.64
CA LYS A 284 -2.62 17.85 17.70
C LYS A 284 -2.24 16.96 18.89
N SER A 285 -1.71 15.78 18.59
CA SER A 285 -1.21 14.83 19.59
C SER A 285 0.19 15.14 20.11
N LYS A 286 0.79 16.28 19.70
CA LYS A 286 2.18 16.66 20.00
C LYS A 286 3.18 15.53 19.70
N ALA A 287 2.93 14.78 18.64
CA ALA A 287 3.63 13.56 18.27
C ALA A 287 4.53 13.76 17.04
N PRO A 288 5.65 13.04 16.93
CA PRO A 288 6.39 12.95 15.68
C PRO A 288 5.64 12.09 14.66
N VAL A 289 5.77 12.44 13.38
CA VAL A 289 5.51 11.52 12.26
C VAL A 289 6.78 10.71 12.00
N ILE A 290 6.68 9.39 12.10
CA ILE A 290 7.77 8.44 11.88
C ILE A 290 7.50 7.64 10.61
N LEU A 291 8.42 7.69 9.65
CA LEU A 291 8.28 6.95 8.39
C LEU A 291 8.79 5.51 8.52
N THR A 292 8.11 4.58 7.84
CA THR A 292 8.49 3.17 7.69
C THR A 292 8.28 2.69 6.26
N ASP A 293 8.95 1.62 5.85
CA ASP A 293 8.66 0.89 4.61
C ASP A 293 7.34 0.09 4.68
N GLY A 294 6.72 0.05 5.87
CA GLY A 294 5.48 -0.66 6.14
C GLY A 294 5.66 -2.14 6.41
N GLN A 295 6.88 -2.69 6.32
CA GLN A 295 7.16 -4.12 6.48
C GLN A 295 8.08 -4.39 7.67
N ASP A 296 9.27 -3.77 7.68
CA ASP A 296 10.21 -3.83 8.80
C ASP A 296 10.15 -2.53 9.60
N ILE A 297 9.61 -2.66 10.81
CA ILE A 297 9.46 -1.57 11.77
C ILE A 297 10.42 -1.72 12.96
N SER A 298 11.45 -2.56 12.87
CA SER A 298 12.30 -2.89 14.02
C SER A 298 13.02 -1.67 14.59
N SER A 299 13.57 -0.81 13.72
CA SER A 299 14.24 0.43 14.11
C SER A 299 13.28 1.43 14.75
N GLN A 300 12.09 1.58 14.17
CA GLN A 300 11.03 2.44 14.70
C GLN A 300 10.58 1.92 16.07
N LYS A 301 10.29 0.62 16.19
CA LYS A 301 9.88 -0.02 17.45
C LYS A 301 10.94 0.17 18.54
N SER A 302 12.22 -0.05 18.22
CA SER A 302 13.32 0.17 19.17
C SER A 302 13.33 1.60 19.72
N TYR A 303 13.23 2.61 18.84
CA TYR A 303 13.16 4.01 19.27
C TYR A 303 11.92 4.30 20.13
N MET A 304 10.74 3.81 19.71
CA MET A 304 9.50 4.01 20.45
C MET A 304 9.56 3.36 21.84
N SER A 305 10.21 2.21 21.98
CA SER A 305 10.46 1.57 23.27
C SER A 305 11.42 2.41 24.13
N THR A 306 12.52 2.93 23.58
CA THR A 306 13.45 3.82 24.33
C THR A 306 12.78 5.11 24.79
N LYS A 307 11.77 5.62 24.07
CA LYS A 307 11.01 6.82 24.44
C LYS A 307 9.80 6.52 25.32
N ASN A 308 9.53 5.26 25.66
CA ASN A 308 8.36 4.84 26.43
C ASN A 308 7.05 5.38 25.85
N PHE A 309 6.92 5.40 24.51
CA PHE A 309 5.62 5.71 23.90
C PHE A 309 4.58 4.68 24.32
N LYS A 310 3.34 5.13 24.45
CA LYS A 310 2.18 4.34 24.87
C LYS A 310 1.20 4.16 23.72
N ASN A 311 0.99 5.21 22.93
CA ASN A 311 -0.01 5.24 21.87
C ASN A 311 0.67 5.31 20.50
N ILE A 312 0.28 4.41 19.60
CA ILE A 312 0.79 4.38 18.23
C ILE A 312 -0.38 4.50 17.25
N ILE A 313 -0.35 5.55 16.44
CA ILE A 313 -1.35 5.79 15.40
C ILE A 313 -0.73 5.41 14.06
N LEU A 314 -1.26 4.38 13.40
CA LEU A 314 -0.87 3.96 12.06
C LEU A 314 -1.74 4.70 11.04
N LEU A 315 -1.10 5.29 10.03
CA LEU A 315 -1.79 5.98 8.95
C LEU A 315 -1.74 5.14 7.67
N GLY A 316 -2.90 4.93 7.06
CA GLY A 316 -3.04 4.14 5.84
C GLY A 316 -3.42 2.68 6.08
N GLY A 317 -3.92 2.04 5.03
CA GLY A 317 -4.36 0.64 5.05
C GLY A 317 -3.20 -0.36 5.13
N ALA A 318 -3.53 -1.65 5.07
CA ALA A 318 -2.55 -2.75 5.12
C ALA A 318 -1.53 -2.75 3.96
N GLY A 319 -1.82 -2.05 2.86
CA GLY A 319 -0.86 -1.83 1.77
C GLY A 319 0.18 -0.74 2.06
N SER A 320 -0.12 0.20 2.98
CA SER A 320 0.81 1.25 3.43
C SER A 320 1.68 0.76 4.59
N ILE A 321 1.05 0.14 5.58
CA ILE A 321 1.70 -0.48 6.75
C ILE A 321 1.09 -1.85 6.94
N ASP A 322 1.88 -2.90 6.74
CA ASP A 322 1.46 -4.28 6.77
C ASP A 322 0.86 -4.68 8.11
N VAL A 323 -0.14 -5.56 8.08
CA VAL A 323 -0.79 -6.05 9.30
C VAL A 323 0.18 -6.82 10.21
N VAL A 324 1.22 -7.47 9.69
CA VAL A 324 2.28 -8.06 10.52
C VAL A 324 3.00 -6.99 11.33
N ALA A 325 3.31 -5.84 10.72
CA ALA A 325 3.94 -4.73 11.41
C ALA A 325 3.02 -4.15 12.50
N GLU A 326 1.72 -4.01 12.22
CA GLU A 326 0.72 -3.63 13.24
C GLU A 326 0.71 -4.60 14.43
N TYR A 327 0.62 -5.91 14.17
CA TYR A 327 0.55 -6.91 15.24
C TYR A 327 1.84 -6.99 16.05
N ARG A 328 3.00 -6.72 15.46
CA ARG A 328 4.27 -6.58 16.20
C ARG A 328 4.26 -5.42 17.20
N LEU A 329 3.36 -4.45 17.05
CA LEU A 329 3.22 -3.31 17.95
C LEU A 329 2.15 -3.53 19.02
N LYS A 330 1.14 -4.38 18.78
CA LYS A 330 0.05 -4.60 19.73
C LYS A 330 0.52 -5.26 21.02
N ARG A 331 -0.17 -4.96 22.13
CA ARG A 331 -0.09 -5.76 23.36
C ARG A 331 -0.79 -7.08 23.16
N ALA A 332 -0.26 -8.14 23.76
CA ALA A 332 -0.90 -9.45 23.74
C ALA A 332 -2.31 -9.40 24.36
N SER A 333 -2.52 -8.54 25.38
CA SER A 333 -3.82 -8.31 26.02
C SER A 333 -4.88 -7.70 25.10
N ASP A 334 -4.45 -6.98 24.05
CA ASP A 334 -5.34 -6.26 23.14
C ASP A 334 -5.78 -7.15 21.96
N ILE A 335 -5.26 -8.39 21.89
CA ILE A 335 -5.60 -9.37 20.86
C ILE A 335 -6.77 -10.22 21.36
N SER A 336 -7.90 -10.09 20.68
CA SER A 336 -9.13 -10.80 21.02
C SER A 336 -9.07 -12.30 20.69
N GLN A 337 -9.90 -13.10 21.38
CA GLN A 337 -10.09 -14.51 21.02
C GLN A 337 -10.67 -14.65 19.61
N GLN A 338 -11.52 -13.71 19.18
CA GLN A 338 -12.06 -13.67 17.82
C GLN A 338 -10.95 -13.52 16.76
N GLU A 339 -9.95 -12.67 16.98
CA GLU A 339 -8.79 -12.54 16.07
C GLU A 339 -7.95 -13.82 16.02
N LYS A 340 -7.77 -14.49 17.17
CA LYS A 340 -7.08 -15.78 17.25
C LYS A 340 -7.80 -16.88 16.48
N ASP A 341 -9.11 -17.03 16.71
CA ASP A 341 -9.94 -18.03 16.05
C ASP A 341 -10.04 -17.78 14.55
N PHE A 342 -10.22 -16.52 14.15
CA PHE A 342 -10.23 -16.12 12.74
C PHE A 342 -8.92 -16.48 12.04
N THR A 343 -7.77 -16.16 12.65
CA THR A 343 -6.44 -16.47 12.10
C THR A 343 -6.24 -17.99 11.94
N LYS A 344 -6.69 -18.78 12.92
CA LYS A 344 -6.65 -20.26 12.85
C LYS A 344 -7.53 -20.79 11.73
N ASN A 345 -8.76 -20.30 11.59
CA ASN A 345 -9.68 -20.72 10.54
C ASN A 345 -9.15 -20.35 9.15
N LEU A 346 -8.58 -19.15 9.00
CA LEU A 346 -7.99 -18.72 7.74
C LEU A 346 -6.82 -19.63 7.30
N LEU A 347 -5.98 -20.09 8.24
CA LEU A 347 -4.93 -21.08 7.94
C LEU A 347 -5.49 -22.43 7.48
N ILE A 348 -6.62 -22.88 8.05
CA ILE A 348 -7.27 -24.11 7.62
C ILE A 348 -7.70 -23.98 6.15
N TYR A 349 -8.32 -22.86 5.77
CA TYR A 349 -8.69 -22.61 4.38
C TYR A 349 -7.48 -22.51 3.44
N CYS A 350 -6.39 -21.88 3.88
CA CYS A 350 -5.14 -21.87 3.11
C CYS A 350 -4.60 -23.29 2.88
N GLY A 351 -4.66 -24.16 3.91
CA GLY A 351 -4.28 -25.57 3.80
C GLY A 351 -5.21 -26.36 2.87
N ASN A 352 -6.53 -26.16 2.97
CA ASN A 352 -7.51 -26.80 2.09
C ASN A 352 -7.31 -26.37 0.63
N PHE A 353 -7.02 -25.10 0.38
CA PHE A 353 -6.68 -24.59 -0.95
C PHE A 353 -5.43 -25.28 -1.50
N TYR A 354 -4.37 -25.37 -0.69
CA TYR A 354 -3.13 -26.02 -1.07
C TYR A 354 -3.35 -27.50 -1.42
N ASN A 355 -3.98 -28.25 -0.51
CA ASN A 355 -4.22 -29.69 -0.68
C ASN A 355 -5.10 -30.00 -1.91
N SER A 356 -6.17 -29.23 -2.13
CA SER A 356 -7.05 -29.41 -3.29
C SER A 356 -6.33 -29.06 -4.59
N THR A 357 -5.51 -28.01 -4.61
CA THR A 357 -4.73 -27.60 -5.78
C THR A 357 -3.62 -28.60 -6.13
N GLU A 358 -2.91 -29.13 -5.13
CA GLU A 358 -1.87 -30.14 -5.33
C GLU A 358 -2.47 -31.48 -5.79
N SER A 359 -3.58 -31.91 -5.18
CA SER A 359 -4.31 -33.10 -5.59
C SER A 359 -4.79 -32.99 -7.04
N PHE A 360 -5.37 -31.84 -7.41
CA PHE A 360 -5.76 -31.54 -8.79
C PHE A 360 -4.56 -31.60 -9.74
N ALA A 361 -3.46 -30.93 -9.42
CA ALA A 361 -2.26 -30.90 -10.27
C ALA A 361 -1.65 -32.29 -10.47
N THR A 362 -1.64 -33.12 -9.42
CA THR A 362 -1.18 -34.51 -9.48
C THR A 362 -2.06 -35.34 -10.41
N LYS A 363 -3.39 -35.27 -10.23
CA LYS A 363 -4.35 -35.99 -11.08
C LYS A 363 -4.23 -35.56 -12.54
N PHE A 364 -4.04 -34.27 -12.81
CA PHE A 364 -3.86 -33.76 -14.16
C PHE A 364 -2.55 -34.20 -14.81
N SER A 365 -1.47 -34.28 -14.04
CA SER A 365 -0.21 -34.83 -14.51
C SER A 365 -0.36 -36.30 -14.92
N GLN A 366 -1.13 -37.10 -14.16
CA GLN A 366 -1.43 -38.49 -14.49
C GLN A 366 -2.23 -38.64 -15.80
N TYR A 367 -3.16 -37.73 -16.09
CA TYR A 367 -3.85 -37.71 -17.39
C TYR A 367 -2.88 -37.43 -18.54
N GLY A 368 -1.99 -36.44 -18.38
CA GLY A 368 -0.95 -36.14 -19.38
C GLY A 368 -0.02 -37.33 -19.64
N GLU A 369 0.40 -38.04 -18.58
CA GLU A 369 1.20 -39.27 -18.72
C GLU A 369 0.46 -40.40 -19.42
N SER A 370 -0.85 -40.53 -19.17
CA SER A 370 -1.70 -41.54 -19.82
C SER A 370 -1.84 -41.26 -21.32
N ILE A 371 -2.05 -39.99 -21.71
CA ILE A 371 -2.07 -39.57 -23.11
C ILE A 371 -0.71 -39.86 -23.78
N GLN A 372 0.41 -39.51 -23.13
CA GLN A 372 1.74 -39.79 -23.67
C GLN A 372 1.99 -41.28 -23.90
N LYS A 373 1.55 -42.16 -22.98
CA LYS A 373 1.67 -43.61 -23.13
C LYS A 373 0.87 -44.13 -24.31
N ILE A 374 -0.37 -43.66 -24.49
CA ILE A 374 -1.20 -44.03 -25.64
C ILE A 374 -0.51 -43.61 -26.94
N SER A 375 -0.07 -42.34 -27.01
CA SER A 375 0.61 -41.81 -28.20
C SER A 375 1.92 -42.53 -28.52
N ALA A 376 2.68 -42.96 -27.52
CA ALA A 376 3.95 -43.68 -27.71
C ALA A 376 3.76 -45.13 -28.17
N ASN A 377 2.65 -45.77 -27.76
CA ASN A 377 2.32 -47.15 -28.17
C ASN A 377 1.53 -47.21 -29.49
N SER A 378 1.22 -46.06 -30.09
CA SER A 378 0.49 -45.94 -31.35
C SER A 378 1.40 -46.25 -32.55
N ASN A 379 1.89 -47.49 -32.68
CA ASN A 379 2.44 -48.00 -33.94
C ASN A 379 1.25 -48.47 -34.80
N SER A 380 0.53 -47.53 -35.42
CA SER A 380 -0.69 -47.83 -36.15
C SER A 380 -0.41 -48.60 -37.44
N SER A 381 -0.43 -49.93 -37.36
CA SER A 381 -0.45 -50.82 -38.53
C SER A 381 -1.78 -50.75 -39.30
N SER A 382 -2.84 -50.19 -38.70
CA SER A 382 -4.15 -50.05 -39.31
C SER A 382 -4.90 -48.77 -38.87
N ILE A 383 -5.90 -48.36 -39.65
CA ILE A 383 -6.84 -47.28 -39.31
C ILE A 383 -7.57 -47.58 -37.99
N GLN A 384 -7.94 -48.84 -37.77
CA GLN A 384 -8.63 -49.28 -36.55
C GLN A 384 -7.79 -49.03 -35.28
N ASP A 385 -6.47 -49.24 -35.36
CA ASP A 385 -5.56 -49.00 -34.23
C ASP A 385 -5.46 -47.50 -33.88
N ALA A 386 -5.49 -46.64 -34.90
CA ALA A 386 -5.50 -45.19 -34.73
C ALA A 386 -6.82 -44.72 -34.10
N GLU A 387 -7.96 -45.21 -34.57
CA GLU A 387 -9.28 -44.91 -33.99
C GLU A 387 -9.37 -45.34 -32.52
N ASN A 388 -8.90 -46.54 -32.20
CA ASN A 388 -8.89 -47.06 -30.82
C ASN A 388 -8.09 -46.14 -29.90
N SER A 389 -6.91 -45.68 -30.35
CA SER A 389 -6.05 -44.78 -29.59
C SER A 389 -6.70 -43.41 -29.36
N LEU A 390 -7.33 -42.84 -30.40
CA LEU A 390 -8.04 -41.55 -30.30
C LEU A 390 -9.27 -41.65 -29.39
N ASN A 391 -10.02 -42.74 -29.43
CA ASN A 391 -11.16 -42.97 -28.54
C ASN A 391 -10.71 -43.06 -27.06
N GLN A 392 -9.57 -43.69 -26.77
CA GLN A 392 -9.01 -43.70 -25.41
C GLN A 392 -8.60 -42.29 -24.96
N ILE A 393 -7.98 -41.50 -25.84
CA ILE A 393 -7.61 -40.10 -25.54
C ILE A 393 -8.86 -39.25 -25.28
N LEU A 394 -9.94 -39.41 -26.07
CA LEU A 394 -11.23 -38.74 -25.83
C LEU A 394 -11.82 -39.11 -24.45
N GLY A 395 -11.72 -40.38 -24.05
CA GLY A 395 -12.11 -40.83 -22.71
C GLY A 395 -11.31 -40.12 -21.60
N ILE A 396 -10.00 -39.92 -21.81
CA ILE A 396 -9.17 -39.15 -20.88
C ILE A 396 -9.61 -37.68 -20.82
N PHE A 397 -9.87 -37.03 -21.95
CA PHE A 397 -10.35 -35.65 -21.95
C PHE A 397 -11.70 -35.48 -21.24
N ASN A 398 -12.62 -36.42 -21.40
CA ASN A 398 -13.88 -36.40 -20.64
C ASN A 398 -13.63 -36.48 -19.12
N ASN A 399 -12.72 -37.36 -18.68
CA ASN A 399 -12.32 -37.46 -17.28
C ASN A 399 -11.59 -36.21 -16.76
N MET A 400 -10.79 -35.57 -17.61
CA MET A 400 -10.15 -34.27 -17.34
C MET A 400 -11.21 -33.18 -17.11
N THR A 401 -12.19 -33.05 -18.01
CA THR A 401 -13.30 -32.08 -17.87
C THR A 401 -14.11 -32.31 -16.60
N LEU A 402 -14.44 -33.56 -16.25
CA LEU A 402 -15.11 -33.88 -14.97
C LEU A 402 -14.25 -33.47 -13.76
N SER A 403 -12.94 -33.72 -13.81
CA SER A 403 -12.03 -33.37 -12.71
C SER A 403 -11.85 -31.86 -12.56
N LEU A 404 -11.84 -31.11 -13.67
CA LEU A 404 -11.84 -29.64 -13.67
C LEU A 404 -13.12 -29.08 -13.04
N ASN A 405 -14.27 -29.60 -13.45
CA ASN A 405 -15.56 -29.18 -12.89
C ASN A 405 -15.61 -29.42 -11.38
N ASN A 406 -15.20 -30.61 -10.92
CA ASN A 406 -15.19 -30.92 -9.49
C ASN A 406 -14.24 -29.99 -8.72
N TYR A 407 -13.03 -29.76 -9.23
CA TYR A 407 -12.08 -28.84 -8.59
C TYR A 407 -12.59 -27.40 -8.57
N LYS A 408 -13.22 -26.93 -9.66
CA LYS A 408 -13.88 -25.61 -9.69
C LYS A 408 -14.97 -25.52 -8.62
N GLN A 409 -15.80 -26.55 -8.45
CA GLN A 409 -16.84 -26.56 -7.40
C GLN A 409 -16.23 -26.53 -6.00
N THR A 410 -15.11 -27.23 -5.76
CA THR A 410 -14.37 -27.12 -4.49
C THR A 410 -13.90 -25.69 -4.22
N LEU A 411 -13.34 -25.01 -5.23
CA LEU A 411 -12.91 -23.62 -5.09
C LEU A 411 -14.08 -22.66 -4.88
N LEU A 412 -15.20 -22.84 -5.58
CA LEU A 412 -16.40 -22.04 -5.42
C LEU A 412 -17.04 -22.21 -4.02
N SER A 413 -17.08 -23.44 -3.50
CA SER A 413 -17.53 -23.68 -2.12
C SER A 413 -16.65 -22.92 -1.12
N MET A 414 -15.33 -23.05 -1.28
CA MET A 414 -14.36 -22.38 -0.42
C MET A 414 -14.46 -20.86 -0.52
N GLU A 415 -14.65 -20.30 -1.71
CA GLU A 415 -14.84 -18.87 -1.91
C GLU A 415 -16.07 -18.37 -1.15
N ASN A 416 -17.21 -19.05 -1.29
CA ASN A 416 -18.45 -18.70 -0.60
C ASN A 416 -18.29 -18.77 0.93
N GLU A 417 -17.66 -19.83 1.44
CA GLU A 417 -17.41 -20.03 2.87
C GLU A 417 -16.47 -18.96 3.44
N VAL A 418 -15.38 -18.64 2.73
CA VAL A 418 -14.44 -17.60 3.17
C VAL A 418 -15.08 -16.21 3.06
N SER A 419 -15.77 -15.89 1.97
CA SER A 419 -16.39 -14.58 1.75
C SER A 419 -17.45 -14.25 2.82
N SER A 420 -18.22 -15.27 3.24
CA SER A 420 -19.24 -15.16 4.30
C SER A 420 -18.67 -15.14 5.72
N MET A 421 -17.37 -15.44 5.90
CA MET A 421 -16.73 -15.43 7.21
C MET A 421 -16.70 -14.01 7.80
N SER A 422 -17.16 -13.87 9.04
CA SER A 422 -16.99 -12.66 9.83
C SER A 422 -15.49 -12.45 10.11
N ALA A 423 -14.99 -11.26 9.80
CA ALA A 423 -13.59 -10.91 9.95
C ALA A 423 -13.43 -9.71 10.88
N PRO A 424 -12.52 -9.76 11.87
CA PRO A 424 -12.07 -8.56 12.56
C PRO A 424 -11.57 -7.53 11.55
N GLU A 425 -11.90 -6.25 11.76
CA GLU A 425 -11.55 -5.17 10.83
C GLU A 425 -10.05 -5.14 10.51
N SER A 426 -9.20 -5.33 11.53
CA SER A 426 -7.73 -5.39 11.42
C SER A 426 -7.22 -6.52 10.52
N LEU A 427 -7.94 -7.64 10.44
CA LEU A 427 -7.53 -8.85 9.71
C LEU A 427 -8.33 -9.08 8.42
N ASN A 428 -9.33 -8.25 8.13
CA ASN A 428 -10.18 -8.40 6.95
C ASN A 428 -9.39 -8.41 5.64
N CYS A 429 -8.26 -7.69 5.59
CA CYS A 429 -7.35 -7.72 4.44
C CYS A 429 -6.85 -9.14 4.11
N LEU A 430 -6.58 -9.98 5.11
CA LEU A 430 -6.13 -11.37 4.91
C LEU A 430 -7.25 -12.24 4.32
N LYS A 431 -8.51 -12.00 4.72
CA LYS A 431 -9.68 -12.64 4.08
C LYS A 431 -9.76 -12.25 2.61
N THR A 432 -9.68 -10.95 2.32
CA THR A 432 -9.73 -10.45 0.94
C THR A 432 -8.60 -11.02 0.08
N ASP A 433 -7.38 -11.14 0.63
CA ASP A 433 -6.25 -11.77 -0.06
C ASP A 433 -6.51 -13.26 -0.35
N LEU A 434 -7.09 -14.00 0.59
CA LEU A 434 -7.46 -15.40 0.38
C LEU A 434 -8.51 -15.53 -0.74
N VAL A 435 -9.60 -14.77 -0.66
CA VAL A 435 -10.67 -14.74 -1.68
C VAL A 435 -10.11 -14.39 -3.05
N LYS A 436 -9.22 -13.39 -3.13
CA LYS A 436 -8.56 -12.99 -4.38
C LYS A 436 -7.72 -14.14 -4.97
N ASN A 437 -6.98 -14.87 -4.15
CA ASN A 437 -6.21 -16.02 -4.59
C ASN A 437 -7.12 -17.17 -5.09
N ILE A 438 -8.22 -17.44 -4.38
CA ILE A 438 -9.21 -18.45 -4.81
C ILE A 438 -9.83 -18.06 -6.15
N ASN A 439 -10.31 -16.82 -6.29
CA ASN A 439 -10.91 -16.32 -7.53
C ASN A 439 -9.93 -16.31 -8.70
N SER A 440 -8.67 -15.94 -8.47
CA SER A 440 -7.62 -16.05 -9.48
C SER A 440 -7.45 -17.49 -9.96
N GLN A 441 -7.54 -18.47 -9.06
CA GLN A 441 -7.40 -19.87 -9.41
C GLN A 441 -8.64 -20.43 -10.11
N ILE A 442 -9.85 -20.01 -9.74
CA ILE A 442 -11.08 -20.31 -10.49
C ILE A 442 -10.94 -19.84 -11.94
N GLY A 443 -10.46 -18.59 -12.15
CA GLY A 443 -10.21 -18.07 -13.48
C GLY A 443 -9.16 -18.88 -14.28
N ASN A 444 -8.16 -19.45 -13.61
CA ASN A 444 -7.21 -20.37 -14.25
C ASN A 444 -7.87 -21.70 -14.65
N VAL A 445 -8.73 -22.26 -13.79
CA VAL A 445 -9.48 -23.50 -14.07
C VAL A 445 -10.42 -23.31 -15.25
N ASP A 446 -11.08 -22.16 -15.38
CA ASP A 446 -11.97 -21.85 -16.50
C ASP A 446 -11.22 -21.84 -17.82
N LYS A 447 -10.12 -21.10 -17.88
CA LYS A 447 -9.25 -21.05 -19.05
C LYS A 447 -8.73 -22.45 -19.43
N PHE A 448 -8.37 -23.27 -18.44
CA PHE A 448 -7.89 -24.62 -18.68
C PHE A 448 -9.00 -25.58 -19.14
N THR A 449 -10.22 -25.38 -18.65
CA THR A 449 -11.42 -26.09 -19.12
C THR A 449 -11.71 -25.80 -20.58
N SER A 450 -11.64 -24.52 -20.99
CA SER A 450 -11.75 -24.16 -22.41
C SER A 450 -10.69 -24.85 -23.27
N LEU A 451 -9.45 -24.95 -22.78
CA LEU A 451 -8.37 -25.61 -23.50
C LEU A 451 -8.60 -27.13 -23.65
N VAL A 452 -8.97 -27.83 -22.57
CA VAL A 452 -9.29 -29.27 -22.62
C VAL A 452 -10.45 -29.55 -23.56
N ASN A 453 -11.50 -28.72 -23.52
CA ASN A 453 -12.65 -28.86 -24.42
C ASN A 453 -12.25 -28.63 -25.89
N ASN A 454 -11.35 -27.68 -26.17
CA ASN A 454 -10.80 -27.47 -27.51
C ASN A 454 -10.05 -28.72 -27.99
N TYR A 455 -9.16 -29.30 -27.16
CA TYR A 455 -8.47 -30.54 -27.52
C TYR A 455 -9.43 -31.70 -27.78
N SER A 456 -10.44 -31.87 -26.93
CA SER A 456 -11.46 -32.91 -27.11
C SER A 456 -12.17 -32.75 -28.46
N SER A 457 -12.57 -31.52 -28.82
CA SER A 457 -13.18 -31.20 -30.11
C SER A 457 -12.26 -31.51 -31.30
N LEU A 458 -10.98 -31.12 -31.21
CA LEU A 458 -9.98 -31.37 -32.25
C LEU A 458 -9.71 -32.87 -32.43
N VAL A 459 -9.56 -33.62 -31.33
CA VAL A 459 -9.35 -35.07 -31.39
C VAL A 459 -10.58 -35.80 -31.94
N ASN A 460 -11.80 -35.37 -31.60
CA ASN A 460 -13.01 -35.93 -32.17
C ASN A 460 -13.11 -35.64 -33.68
N SER A 461 -12.77 -34.41 -34.09
CA SER A 461 -12.71 -34.04 -35.50
C SER A 461 -11.66 -34.85 -36.26
N LEU A 462 -10.51 -35.13 -35.65
CA LEU A 462 -9.45 -35.96 -36.23
C LEU A 462 -9.93 -37.40 -36.42
N ASN A 463 -10.59 -37.98 -35.41
CA ASN A 463 -11.17 -39.32 -35.47
C ASN A 463 -12.18 -39.45 -36.64
N ASN A 464 -13.03 -38.44 -36.82
CA ASN A 464 -13.99 -38.41 -37.93
C ASN A 464 -13.30 -38.27 -39.31
N ALA A 465 -12.24 -37.47 -39.39
CA ALA A 465 -11.47 -37.33 -40.65
C ALA A 465 -10.74 -38.62 -41.03
N ILE A 466 -10.19 -39.35 -40.04
CA ILE A 466 -9.57 -40.67 -40.24
C ILE A 466 -10.59 -41.67 -40.80
N LYS A 467 -11.77 -41.75 -40.20
CA LYS A 467 -12.88 -42.62 -40.67
C LYS A 467 -13.30 -42.32 -42.11
N ALA A 468 -13.25 -41.05 -42.50
CA ALA A 468 -13.60 -40.60 -43.85
C ALA A 468 -12.45 -40.73 -44.86
N GLY A 469 -11.22 -41.04 -44.44
CA GLY A 469 -10.04 -41.01 -45.30
C GLY A 469 -9.67 -39.60 -45.81
N ASP A 470 -10.08 -38.55 -45.10
CA ASP A 470 -9.87 -37.14 -45.52
C ASP A 470 -8.51 -36.61 -45.04
N TYR A 471 -7.47 -36.88 -45.83
CA TYR A 471 -6.09 -36.52 -45.51
C TYR A 471 -5.87 -35.01 -45.36
N GLN A 472 -6.52 -34.18 -46.18
CA GLN A 472 -6.36 -32.73 -46.12
C GLN A 472 -6.89 -32.18 -44.78
N LYS A 473 -8.06 -32.67 -44.35
CA LYS A 473 -8.65 -32.30 -43.07
C LYS A 473 -7.82 -32.80 -41.89
N MET A 474 -7.26 -34.00 -41.97
CA MET A 474 -6.33 -34.52 -40.95
C MET A 474 -5.13 -33.59 -40.74
N TYR A 475 -4.44 -33.18 -41.82
CA TYR A 475 -3.29 -32.26 -41.72
C TYR A 475 -3.67 -30.92 -41.08
N GLY A 476 -4.82 -30.36 -41.46
CA GLY A 476 -5.32 -29.10 -40.88
C GLY A 476 -5.56 -29.21 -39.37
N ILE A 477 -6.20 -30.29 -38.92
CA ILE A 477 -6.48 -30.51 -37.49
C ILE A 477 -5.19 -30.73 -36.68
N VAL A 478 -4.22 -31.47 -37.22
CA VAL A 478 -2.92 -31.67 -36.56
C VAL A 478 -2.18 -30.34 -36.38
N ALA A 479 -2.27 -29.42 -37.34
CA ALA A 479 -1.72 -28.07 -37.21
C ALA A 479 -2.38 -27.28 -36.07
N GLN A 480 -3.72 -27.35 -35.96
CA GLN A 480 -4.47 -26.70 -34.87
C GLN A 480 -4.13 -27.29 -33.50
N ILE A 481 -3.92 -28.61 -33.40
CA ILE A 481 -3.47 -29.26 -32.15
C ILE A 481 -2.08 -28.75 -31.75
N LYS A 482 -1.16 -28.57 -32.71
CA LYS A 482 0.17 -28.00 -32.44
C LYS A 482 0.08 -26.56 -31.93
N GLU A 483 -0.81 -25.75 -32.48
CA GLU A 483 -1.04 -24.38 -32.03
C GLU A 483 -1.60 -24.34 -30.60
N ALA A 484 -2.60 -25.18 -30.29
CA ALA A 484 -3.16 -25.29 -28.94
C ALA A 484 -2.10 -25.70 -27.88
N ASN A 485 -1.07 -26.46 -28.27
CA ASN A 485 0.02 -26.85 -27.36
C ASN A 485 0.86 -25.65 -26.89
N ASN A 486 0.97 -24.60 -27.70
CA ASN A 486 1.67 -23.38 -27.31
C ASN A 486 0.91 -22.62 -26.21
N GLU A 487 -0.43 -22.63 -26.25
CA GLU A 487 -1.26 -22.02 -25.20
C GLU A 487 -1.19 -22.79 -23.87
N LEU A 488 -1.05 -24.13 -23.91
CA LEU A 488 -0.90 -24.95 -22.71
C LEU A 488 0.33 -24.55 -21.87
N SER A 489 1.43 -24.20 -22.53
CA SER A 489 2.69 -23.82 -21.87
C SER A 489 2.59 -22.56 -21.01
N LYS A 490 1.55 -21.74 -21.19
CA LYS A 490 1.29 -20.50 -20.46
C LYS A 490 0.53 -20.73 -19.15
N PHE A 491 -0.03 -21.93 -18.93
CA PHE A 491 -0.75 -22.26 -17.70
C PHE A 491 0.21 -22.74 -16.61
N ASN A 492 0.32 -21.96 -15.53
CA ASN A 492 1.15 -22.33 -14.40
C ASN A 492 0.41 -22.15 -13.07
N THR A 493 0.10 -23.27 -12.41
CA THR A 493 -0.50 -23.30 -11.07
C THR A 493 0.49 -22.91 -9.95
N GLN A 494 1.80 -22.86 -10.24
CA GLN A 494 2.82 -22.48 -9.26
C GLN A 494 2.63 -21.06 -8.73
N ASN A 495 2.11 -20.14 -9.54
CA ASN A 495 1.86 -18.76 -9.09
C ASN A 495 0.75 -18.72 -8.02
N ALA A 496 -0.30 -19.53 -8.18
CA ALA A 496 -1.37 -19.63 -7.20
C ALA A 496 -0.87 -20.22 -5.87
N ILE A 497 -0.06 -21.29 -5.94
CA ILE A 497 0.58 -21.90 -4.76
C ILE A 497 1.54 -20.92 -4.08
N LEU A 498 2.36 -20.21 -4.86
CA LEU A 498 3.32 -19.23 -4.33
C LEU A 498 2.61 -18.09 -3.58
N ASN A 499 1.55 -17.54 -4.15
CA ASN A 499 0.79 -16.47 -3.51
C ASN A 499 0.09 -16.98 -2.25
N MET A 500 -0.48 -18.19 -2.29
CA MET A 500 -1.07 -18.81 -1.10
C MET A 500 -0.03 -19.08 -0.01
N ASN A 501 1.18 -19.49 -0.36
CA ASN A 501 2.26 -19.69 0.59
C ASN A 501 2.69 -18.38 1.25
N LYS A 502 2.80 -17.29 0.48
CA LYS A 502 3.10 -15.95 1.04
C LYS A 502 2.02 -15.52 2.05
N LEU A 503 0.75 -15.71 1.71
CA LEU A 503 -0.37 -15.42 2.62
C LEU A 503 -0.32 -16.31 3.87
N SER A 504 -0.14 -17.62 3.71
CA SER A 504 0.00 -18.56 4.83
C SER A 504 1.14 -18.17 5.78
N GLN A 505 2.32 -17.83 5.25
CA GLN A 505 3.47 -17.41 6.07
C GLN A 505 3.20 -16.13 6.84
N LYS A 506 2.49 -15.18 6.22
CA LYS A 506 2.03 -13.96 6.89
C LYS A 506 1.09 -14.27 8.06
N ILE A 507 0.10 -15.15 7.84
CA ILE A 507 -0.85 -15.57 8.86
C ILE A 507 -0.15 -16.37 9.98
N ILE A 508 0.80 -17.25 9.64
CA ILE A 508 1.64 -17.98 10.62
C ILE A 508 2.46 -17.01 11.48
N THR A 509 3.03 -15.97 10.88
CA THR A 509 3.79 -14.96 11.60
C THR A 509 2.90 -14.22 12.60
N ILE A 510 1.72 -13.78 12.18
CA ILE A 510 0.72 -13.15 13.06
C ILE A 510 0.32 -14.10 14.18
N LYS A 511 0.00 -15.37 13.85
CA LYS A 511 -0.31 -16.41 14.82
C LYS A 511 0.82 -16.57 15.86
N GLY A 512 2.08 -16.56 15.43
CA GLY A 512 3.24 -16.63 16.31
C GLY A 512 3.31 -15.43 17.27
N ILE A 513 3.02 -14.22 16.78
CA ILE A 513 2.97 -12.99 17.60
C ILE A 513 1.85 -13.07 18.65
N MET A 514 0.72 -13.71 18.33
CA MET A 514 -0.41 -13.88 19.24
C MET A 514 -0.13 -14.83 20.42
N ASN A 515 1.05 -15.49 20.47
CA ASN A 515 1.46 -16.46 21.50
C ASN A 515 0.38 -17.50 21.80
N PHE A 516 0.13 -18.40 20.84
CA PHE A 516 -0.67 -19.60 21.06
C PHE A 516 0.02 -20.61 21.99
#